data_AF-Q0GQS8-F1
#
_entry.id   AF-Q0GQS8-F1
#
_cell.length_a   1.000
_cell.length_b   1.000
_cell.length_c   1.000
_cell.angle_alpha   90.00
_cell.angle_beta   90.00
_cell.angle_gamma   90.00
#
_symmetry.space_group_name_H-M   'P 1'
#
loop_
_entity.id
_entity.type
_entity.pdbx_description
1 polymer ?
#
loop_
_entity_poly.entity_id
_entity_poly.type
_entity_poly.pdbx_seq_one_letter_code
_entity_poly.pdbx_strand_id
1 'polypeptide(L)'
;MFTDKASGKDTQRPELDSLLAFVREGDTVVVHSMDRLARNLDDLRRLVQKLTKRGVRIEFVKESLTFTGEDSPMANLMLSVMGAFAEFERALIRERQREGIALAKQRGAYRGRKKSLSGEQIAELKRRVTAGEQKAKLAREFGVSRETLYQYLKLDQ
;
A
#
# COMPACT_ATOMS: atom_id res chain seq x y z
N MET A 1 25.33 6.13 5.09
CA MET A 1 23.93 6.26 5.53
C MET A 1 23.05 5.98 4.32
N PHE A 2 22.13 5.01 4.41
CA PHE A 2 21.19 4.65 3.34
C PHE A 2 19.79 5.15 3.72
N THR A 3 19.01 5.68 2.78
CA THR A 3 17.71 6.29 3.12
C THR A 3 16.68 6.09 2.01
N ASP A 4 15.77 5.13 2.20
CA ASP A 4 14.58 4.99 1.36
C ASP A 4 13.48 5.97 1.76
N LYS A 5 12.81 6.58 0.78
CA LYS A 5 11.50 7.23 0.96
C LYS A 5 10.40 6.24 0.60
N ALA A 6 9.97 5.45 1.58
CA ALA A 6 8.85 4.54 1.39
C ALA A 6 7.50 5.28 1.58
N SER A 7 6.83 5.63 0.48
CA SER A 7 5.36 5.76 0.50
C SER A 7 4.79 4.34 0.50
N GLY A 8 3.75 4.04 1.27
CA GLY A 8 3.19 2.68 1.42
C GLY A 8 2.72 1.98 0.12
N LYS A 9 2.78 2.68 -1.02
CA LYS A 9 2.48 2.17 -2.36
C LYS A 9 3.72 1.76 -3.16
N ASP A 10 4.89 2.29 -2.83
CA ASP A 10 6.10 2.07 -3.62
C ASP A 10 6.80 0.79 -3.15
N THR A 11 6.89 -0.20 -4.04
CA THR A 11 7.49 -1.50 -3.74
C THR A 11 9.01 -1.48 -3.87
N GLN A 12 9.58 -0.52 -4.60
CA GLN A 12 11.01 -0.44 -4.85
C GLN A 12 11.76 0.17 -3.66
N ARG A 13 12.89 -0.43 -3.28
CA ARG A 13 13.75 0.01 -2.18
C ARG A 13 15.22 0.00 -2.60
N PRO A 14 15.60 0.87 -3.54
CA PRO A 14 16.94 0.86 -4.13
C PRO A 14 18.03 1.07 -3.07
N GLU A 15 17.75 1.82 -2.00
CA GLU A 15 18.72 2.06 -0.93
C GLU A 15 18.86 0.85 0.00
N LEU A 16 17.77 0.13 0.28
CA LEU A 16 17.86 -1.16 0.97
C LEU A 16 18.66 -2.17 0.13
N ASP A 17 18.39 -2.26 -1.17
CA ASP A 17 19.13 -3.17 -2.05
C ASP A 17 20.63 -2.81 -2.11
N SER A 18 20.94 -1.52 -2.17
CA SER A 18 22.31 -1.01 -2.10
C SER A 18 22.98 -1.32 -0.75
N LEU A 19 22.27 -1.15 0.36
CA LEU A 19 22.75 -1.56 1.70
C LEU A 19 23.04 -3.06 1.74
N LEU A 20 22.13 -3.89 1.23
CA LEU A 20 22.30 -5.34 1.21
C LEU A 20 23.51 -5.76 0.36
N ALA A 21 23.80 -5.06 -0.74
CA ALA A 21 24.98 -5.30 -1.57
C ALA A 21 26.28 -4.79 -0.92
N PHE A 22 26.20 -3.71 -0.15
CA PHE A 22 27.36 -3.05 0.46
C PHE A 22 27.93 -3.79 1.68
N VAL A 23 27.05 -4.27 2.56
CA VAL A 23 27.45 -4.88 3.85
C VAL A 23 28.22 -6.18 3.66
N ARG A 24 29.16 -6.44 4.57
CA ARG A 24 30.07 -7.59 4.58
C ARG A 24 30.02 -8.29 5.93
N GLU A 25 30.56 -9.50 5.99
CA GLU A 25 30.71 -10.24 7.24
C GLU A 25 31.46 -9.42 8.30
N GLY A 26 30.95 -9.43 9.53
CA GLY A 26 31.47 -8.62 10.64
C GLY A 26 30.88 -7.21 10.74
N ASP A 27 30.20 -6.72 9.70
CA ASP A 27 29.56 -5.39 9.75
C ASP A 27 28.37 -5.38 10.72
N THR A 28 28.02 -4.18 11.20
CA THR A 28 26.80 -3.93 11.96
C THR A 28 25.89 -2.96 11.21
N VAL A 29 24.68 -3.42 10.89
CA VAL A 29 23.60 -2.61 10.32
C VAL A 29 22.76 -2.03 11.46
N VAL A 30 22.90 -0.73 11.67
CA VAL A 30 22.10 0.00 12.67
C VAL A 30 20.86 0.58 11.99
N VAL A 31 19.69 0.22 12.52
CA VAL A 31 18.38 0.69 12.05
C VAL A 31 17.67 1.37 13.22
N HIS A 32 17.01 2.49 12.95
CA HIS A 32 16.24 3.18 13.98
C HIS A 32 15.11 2.31 14.56
N SER A 33 14.31 1.63 13.72
CA SER A 33 13.22 0.76 14.17
C SER A 33 12.86 -0.32 13.15
N MET A 34 12.19 -1.38 13.60
CA MET A 34 11.83 -2.53 12.75
C MET A 34 10.92 -2.16 11.56
N ASP A 35 9.97 -1.24 11.77
CA ASP A 35 9.05 -0.75 10.73
C ASP A 35 9.76 0.04 9.60
N ARG A 36 10.97 0.53 9.87
CA ARG A 36 11.81 1.20 8.86
C ARG A 36 12.64 0.20 8.05
N LEU A 37 12.94 -0.97 8.61
CA LEU A 37 13.63 -2.03 7.88
C LEU A 37 12.68 -2.86 7.03
N ALA A 38 11.46 -3.13 7.46
CA ALA A 38 10.59 -4.12 6.83
C ALA A 38 9.12 -3.68 6.76
N ARG A 39 8.41 -4.12 5.71
CA ARG A 39 6.98 -3.79 5.51
C ARG A 39 6.02 -4.67 6.30
N ASN A 40 6.47 -5.84 6.70
CA ASN A 40 5.71 -6.82 7.47
C ASN A 40 6.68 -7.79 8.17
N LEU A 41 6.12 -8.67 9.00
CA LEU A 41 6.89 -9.69 9.71
C LEU A 41 7.71 -10.59 8.77
N ASP A 42 7.09 -11.13 7.73
CA ASP A 42 7.79 -12.08 6.85
C ASP A 42 8.99 -11.43 6.17
N ASP A 43 8.83 -10.17 5.77
CA ASP A 43 9.88 -9.33 5.23
C ASP A 43 10.97 -9.07 6.27
N LEU A 44 10.61 -8.74 7.51
CA LEU A 44 11.56 -8.54 8.61
C LEU A 44 12.36 -9.81 8.88
N ARG A 45 11.68 -10.94 9.06
CA ARG A 45 12.30 -12.25 9.31
C ARG A 45 13.28 -12.60 8.19
N ARG A 46 12.86 -12.43 6.94
CA ARG A 46 13.70 -12.71 5.76
C ARG A 46 14.92 -11.79 5.71
N LEU A 47 14.78 -10.49 5.95
CA LEU A 47 15.89 -9.54 5.94
C LEU A 47 16.88 -9.81 7.07
N VAL A 48 16.38 -10.05 8.28
CA VAL A 48 17.20 -10.40 9.44
C VAL A 48 17.99 -11.68 9.16
N GLN A 49 17.31 -12.76 8.76
CA GLN A 49 17.96 -14.03 8.42
C GLN A 49 18.97 -13.90 7.28
N LYS A 50 18.68 -13.10 6.24
CA LYS A 50 19.59 -12.90 5.10
C LYS A 50 20.90 -12.26 5.52
N LEU A 51 20.84 -11.27 6.41
CA LEU A 51 22.00 -10.54 6.91
C LEU A 51 22.76 -11.36 7.95
N THR A 52 22.06 -11.95 8.91
CA THR A 52 22.71 -12.73 9.98
C THR A 52 23.39 -14.00 9.46
N LYS A 53 22.83 -14.67 8.43
CA LYS A 53 23.50 -15.78 7.74
C LYS A 53 24.80 -15.39 7.02
N ARG A 54 25.00 -14.09 6.75
CA ARG A 54 26.23 -13.53 6.19
C ARG A 54 27.20 -13.04 7.27
N GLY A 55 26.93 -13.34 8.54
CA GLY A 55 27.71 -12.85 9.68
C GLY A 55 27.58 -11.34 9.93
N VAL A 56 26.49 -10.73 9.45
CA VAL A 56 26.19 -9.30 9.69
C VAL A 56 25.34 -9.16 10.94
N ARG A 57 25.74 -8.27 11.86
CA ARG A 57 24.94 -7.88 13.02
C ARG A 57 23.88 -6.87 12.62
N ILE A 58 22.68 -6.93 13.20
CA ILE A 58 21.64 -5.92 13.05
C ILE A 58 21.26 -5.39 14.42
N GLU A 59 21.18 -4.07 14.55
CA GLU A 59 20.76 -3.39 15.78
C GLU A 59 19.57 -2.49 15.51
N PHE A 60 18.52 -2.64 16.32
CA PHE A 60 17.34 -1.79 16.30
C PHE A 60 17.35 -0.87 17.51
N VAL A 61 17.52 0.44 17.26
CA VAL A 61 17.69 1.45 18.32
C VAL A 61 16.43 1.58 19.17
N LYS A 62 15.27 1.73 18.53
CA LYS A 62 13.98 1.95 19.22
C LYS A 62 13.57 0.74 20.04
N GLU A 63 13.73 -0.47 19.51
CA GLU A 63 13.36 -1.70 20.19
C GLU A 63 14.45 -2.21 21.15
N SER A 64 15.66 -1.62 21.11
CA SER A 64 16.83 -2.09 21.88
C SER A 64 17.11 -3.58 21.66
N LEU A 65 17.05 -4.02 20.40
CA LEU A 65 17.22 -5.42 20.00
C LEU A 65 18.38 -5.59 19.03
N THR A 66 19.16 -6.64 19.25
CA THR A 66 20.33 -6.98 18.43
C THR A 66 20.25 -8.42 17.93
N PHE A 67 20.61 -8.63 16.68
CA PHE A 67 20.62 -9.93 16.00
C PHE A 67 22.01 -10.19 15.41
N THR A 68 22.67 -11.28 15.81
CA THR A 68 24.09 -11.53 15.47
C THR A 68 24.35 -12.79 14.64
N GLY A 69 23.32 -13.59 14.32
CA GLY A 69 23.48 -14.83 13.54
C GLY A 69 24.02 -16.02 14.32
N GLU A 70 24.49 -15.82 15.55
CA GLU A 70 24.43 -16.88 16.55
C GLU A 70 22.97 -17.26 16.72
N ASP A 71 22.63 -18.51 16.39
CA ASP A 71 21.30 -19.08 16.52
C ASP A 71 20.88 -19.02 18.00
N SER A 72 20.37 -17.87 18.42
CA SER A 72 19.79 -17.69 19.73
C SER A 72 18.32 -18.05 19.60
N PRO A 73 17.84 -19.13 20.25
CA PRO A 73 16.42 -19.45 20.31
C PRO A 73 15.57 -18.23 20.75
N MET A 74 16.16 -17.33 21.54
CA MET A 74 15.55 -16.07 21.98
C MET A 74 15.34 -15.08 20.82
N ALA A 75 16.29 -14.95 19.89
CA ALA A 75 16.14 -14.09 18.71
C ALA A 75 15.03 -14.58 17.78
N ASN A 76 14.93 -15.90 17.58
CA ASN A 76 13.86 -16.52 16.80
C ASN A 76 12.49 -16.37 17.49
N LEU A 77 12.43 -16.52 18.82
CA LEU A 77 11.23 -16.26 19.61
C LEU A 77 10.80 -14.79 19.51
N MET A 78 11.73 -13.86 19.65
CA MET A 78 11.46 -12.43 19.60
C MET A 78 10.91 -12.01 18.23
N LEU A 79 11.51 -12.51 17.14
CA LEU A 79 10.97 -12.29 15.79
C LEU A 79 9.54 -12.82 15.67
N SER A 80 9.28 -14.04 16.18
CA SER A 80 7.95 -14.66 16.12
C SER A 80 6.91 -13.88 16.91
N VAL A 81 7.26 -13.42 18.12
CA VAL A 81 6.37 -12.61 18.98
C VAL A 81 6.08 -11.25 18.35
N MET A 82 7.09 -10.54 17.87
CA MET A 82 6.91 -9.25 17.18
C MET A 82 6.05 -9.40 15.92
N GLY A 83 6.21 -10.54 15.27
CA GLY A 83 5.39 -10.94 14.15
C GLY A 83 3.92 -11.09 14.44
N ALA A 84 3.61 -11.90 15.45
CA ALA A 84 2.26 -12.09 15.92
C ALA A 84 1.63 -10.76 16.36
N PHE A 85 2.40 -9.89 17.02
CA PHE A 85 1.95 -8.57 17.44
C PHE A 85 1.61 -7.66 16.25
N ALA A 86 2.47 -7.63 15.22
CA ALA A 86 2.21 -6.84 14.01
C ALA A 86 0.99 -7.34 13.20
N GLU A 87 0.70 -8.64 13.22
CA GLU A 87 -0.51 -9.20 12.63
C GLU A 87 -1.76 -8.84 13.44
N PHE A 88 -1.67 -8.92 14.76
CA PHE A 88 -2.71 -8.52 15.69
C PHE A 88 -3.08 -7.04 15.54
N GLU A 89 -2.09 -6.13 15.50
CA GLU A 89 -2.33 -4.70 15.26
C GLU A 89 -3.00 -4.45 13.89
N ARG A 90 -2.54 -5.14 12.84
CA ARG A 90 -3.16 -5.05 11.50
C ARG A 90 -4.60 -5.55 11.50
N ALA A 91 -4.92 -6.58 12.29
CA ALA A 91 -6.29 -7.07 12.45
C ALA A 91 -7.17 -6.00 13.13
N LEU A 92 -6.71 -5.42 14.24
CA LEU A 92 -7.45 -4.37 14.97
C LEU A 92 -7.70 -3.11 14.14
N ILE A 93 -6.72 -2.66 13.34
CA ILE A 93 -6.90 -1.50 12.45
C ILE A 93 -8.00 -1.77 11.41
N ARG A 94 -7.99 -2.96 10.80
CA ARG A 94 -9.00 -3.34 9.81
C ARG A 94 -10.39 -3.47 10.43
N GLU A 95 -10.47 -4.00 11.65
CA GLU A 95 -11.73 -4.09 12.39
C GLU A 95 -12.35 -2.70 12.62
N ARG A 96 -11.58 -1.77 13.21
CA ARG A 96 -12.03 -0.38 13.40
C ARG A 96 -12.40 0.31 12.09
N GLN A 97 -11.65 0.05 11.01
CA GLN A 97 -11.98 0.59 9.70
C GLN A 97 -13.34 0.07 9.20
N ARG A 98 -13.63 -1.22 9.37
CA ARG A 98 -14.93 -1.80 8.99
C ARG A 98 -16.07 -1.21 9.81
N GLU A 99 -15.89 -1.03 11.11
CA GLU A 99 -16.88 -0.37 11.98
C GLU A 99 -17.15 1.07 11.52
N GLY A 100 -16.10 1.83 11.24
CA GLY A 100 -16.21 3.19 10.71
C GLY A 100 -16.93 3.23 9.35
N ILE A 101 -16.63 2.29 8.45
CA ILE A 101 -17.34 2.15 7.17
C ILE A 101 -18.82 1.82 7.39
N ALA A 102 -19.14 0.91 8.32
CA ALA A 102 -20.52 0.54 8.62
C ALA A 102 -21.33 1.73 9.15
N LEU A 103 -20.78 2.49 10.10
CA LEU A 103 -21.39 3.72 10.61
C LEU A 103 -21.57 4.78 9.52
N ALA A 104 -20.56 4.98 8.67
CA ALA A 104 -20.64 5.92 7.55
C ALA A 104 -21.67 5.49 6.48
N LYS A 105 -21.84 4.18 6.24
CA LYS A 105 -22.91 3.64 5.38
C LYS A 105 -24.30 3.88 5.98
N GLN A 106 -24.48 3.60 7.28
CA GLN A 106 -25.76 3.85 7.98
C GLN A 106 -26.15 5.33 7.93
N ARG A 107 -25.18 6.24 8.05
CA ARG A 107 -25.40 7.69 7.94
C ARG A 107 -25.51 8.20 6.50
N GLY A 108 -25.42 7.33 5.48
CA GLY A 108 -25.54 7.71 4.08
C GLY A 108 -24.38 8.55 3.53
N ALA A 109 -23.19 8.49 4.15
CA ALA A 109 -22.04 9.30 3.74
C ALA A 109 -21.46 8.91 2.37
N TYR A 110 -21.61 7.64 1.96
CA TYR A 110 -21.13 7.15 0.67
C TYR A 110 -22.13 7.46 -0.45
N ARG A 111 -21.84 8.51 -1.24
CA ARG A 111 -22.64 8.91 -2.41
C ARG A 111 -22.15 8.32 -3.73
N GLY A 112 -21.25 7.33 -3.67
CA GLY A 112 -20.61 6.74 -4.85
C GLY A 112 -19.65 7.70 -5.55
N ARG A 113 -19.15 7.29 -6.72
CA ARG A 113 -18.29 8.13 -7.57
C ARG A 113 -19.12 9.30 -8.10
N LYS A 114 -18.63 10.55 -7.94
CA LYS A 114 -19.25 11.72 -8.58
C LYS A 114 -19.31 11.49 -10.10
N LYS A 115 -20.46 11.79 -10.71
CA LYS A 115 -20.63 11.76 -12.17
C LYS A 115 -19.61 12.71 -12.81
N SER A 116 -18.97 12.27 -13.89
CA SER A 116 -18.00 13.07 -14.65
C SER A 116 -18.64 14.22 -15.43
N LEU A 117 -19.92 14.09 -15.78
CA LEU A 117 -20.71 15.12 -16.47
C LEU A 117 -21.85 15.63 -15.60
N SER A 118 -22.17 16.91 -15.73
CA SER A 118 -23.38 17.52 -15.14
C SER A 118 -24.66 16.98 -15.78
N GLY A 119 -25.81 17.21 -15.15
CA GLY A 119 -27.11 16.81 -15.72
C GLY A 119 -27.36 17.44 -17.10
N GLU A 120 -27.01 18.71 -17.26
CA GLU A 120 -27.12 19.44 -18.53
C GLU A 120 -26.20 18.87 -19.61
N GLN A 121 -24.94 18.56 -19.26
CA GLN A 121 -24.00 17.93 -20.19
C GLN A 121 -24.47 16.55 -20.62
N ILE A 122 -25.08 15.76 -19.73
CA ILE A 122 -25.66 14.46 -20.07
C ILE A 122 -26.86 14.64 -21.01
N ALA A 123 -27.73 15.63 -20.78
CA ALA A 123 -28.86 15.92 -21.66
C ALA A 123 -28.43 16.39 -23.05
N GLU A 124 -27.40 17.24 -23.13
CA GLU A 124 -26.80 17.67 -24.39
C GLU A 124 -26.15 16.50 -25.14
N LEU A 125 -25.35 15.69 -24.43
CA LEU A 125 -24.73 14.49 -24.98
C LEU A 125 -25.79 13.55 -25.60
N LYS A 126 -26.90 13.32 -24.90
CA LYS A 126 -28.03 12.50 -25.40
C LYS A 126 -28.66 13.09 -26.65
N ARG A 127 -28.97 14.39 -26.65
CA ARG A 127 -29.56 15.07 -27.84
C ARG A 127 -28.68 14.93 -29.07
N ARG A 128 -27.37 15.15 -28.92
CA ARG A 128 -26.39 15.03 -30.02
C ARG A 128 -26.23 13.59 -30.51
N VAL A 129 -26.28 12.60 -29.62
CA VAL A 129 -26.32 11.19 -30.01
C VAL A 129 -27.58 10.87 -30.81
N THR A 130 -28.75 11.37 -30.41
CA THR A 130 -30.02 11.18 -31.14
C THR A 130 -30.02 11.89 -32.50
N ALA A 131 -29.33 13.03 -32.60
CA ALA A 131 -29.11 13.74 -33.87
C ALA A 131 -28.14 13.00 -34.83
N GLY A 132 -27.62 11.83 -34.45
CA GLY A 132 -26.79 10.99 -35.31
C GLY A 132 -25.29 11.29 -35.23
N GLU A 133 -24.83 12.14 -34.32
CA GLU A 133 -23.41 12.43 -34.18
C GLU A 133 -22.62 11.21 -33.69
N GLN A 134 -21.38 11.10 -34.17
CA GLN A 134 -20.52 9.96 -33.84
C GLN A 134 -20.16 9.93 -32.35
N LYS A 135 -20.62 8.88 -31.65
CA LYS A 135 -20.35 8.63 -30.22
C LYS A 135 -18.87 8.72 -29.84
N ALA A 136 -17.95 8.28 -30.70
CA ALA A 136 -16.51 8.36 -30.44
C ALA A 136 -15.95 9.80 -30.50
N LYS A 137 -16.57 10.69 -31.28
CA LYS A 137 -16.22 12.12 -31.30
C LYS A 137 -16.78 12.80 -30.05
N LEU A 138 -18.04 12.54 -29.72
CA LEU A 138 -18.70 13.08 -28.53
C LEU A 138 -18.00 12.68 -27.23
N ALA A 139 -17.54 11.42 -27.09
CA ALA A 139 -16.80 10.99 -25.91
C ALA A 139 -15.54 11.85 -25.68
N ARG A 140 -14.79 12.12 -26.75
CA ARG A 140 -13.59 12.98 -26.71
C ARG A 140 -13.93 14.43 -26.38
N GLU A 141 -14.97 14.96 -27.00
CA GLU A 141 -15.42 16.35 -26.81
C GLU A 141 -15.90 16.62 -25.38
N PHE A 142 -16.64 15.68 -24.79
CA PHE A 142 -17.09 15.74 -23.40
C PHE A 142 -16.04 15.27 -22.39
N GLY A 143 -14.83 14.89 -22.84
CA GLY A 143 -13.74 14.47 -21.96
C GLY A 143 -14.01 13.17 -21.18
N VAL A 144 -14.85 12.28 -21.70
CA VAL A 144 -15.23 11.00 -21.06
C VAL A 144 -14.79 9.81 -21.90
N SER A 145 -14.60 8.65 -21.26
CA SER A 145 -14.35 7.41 -22.00
C SER A 145 -15.60 6.99 -22.79
N ARG A 146 -15.40 6.18 -23.84
CA ARG A 146 -16.54 5.59 -24.58
C ARG A 146 -17.44 4.77 -23.65
N GLU A 147 -16.86 4.07 -22.69
CA GLU A 147 -17.59 3.29 -21.69
C GLU A 147 -18.50 4.19 -20.82
N THR A 148 -17.96 5.30 -20.31
CA THR A 148 -18.73 6.28 -19.54
C THR A 148 -19.85 6.89 -20.38
N LEU A 149 -19.61 7.18 -21.66
CA LEU A 149 -20.65 7.63 -22.59
C LEU A 149 -21.78 6.59 -22.71
N TYR A 150 -21.46 5.31 -22.91
CA TYR A 150 -22.49 4.27 -22.98
C TYR A 150 -23.25 4.09 -21.66
N GLN A 151 -22.60 4.26 -20.50
CA GLN A 151 -23.29 4.24 -19.21
C GLN A 151 -24.33 5.38 -19.11
N TYR A 152 -23.98 6.60 -19.56
CA TYR A 152 -24.93 7.71 -19.60
C TYR A 152 -26.11 7.50 -20.55
N LEU A 153 -25.91 6.75 -21.64
CA LEU A 153 -26.98 6.39 -22.57
C LEU A 153 -27.90 5.27 -22.05
N LYS A 154 -27.41 4.40 -21.15
CA LYS A 154 -28.19 3.30 -20.55
C LYS A 154 -29.04 3.72 -19.36
N LEU A 155 -28.68 4.79 -18.66
CA LEU A 155 -29.29 5.20 -17.37
C LEU A 155 -30.77 5.64 -17.44
N ASP A 156 -31.42 5.64 -18.62
CA ASP A 156 -32.82 6.05 -18.83
C ASP A 156 -33.69 4.92 -19.45
N GLN A 157 -33.24 3.66 -19.40
CA GLN A 157 -34.05 2.48 -19.74
C GLN A 157 -34.62 1.80 -18.50
#